data_AF-A0AAX6H9Q9-F1
#
_entry.id   AF-A0AAX6H9Q9-F1
#
_cell.length_a   1.000
_cell.length_b   1.000
_cell.length_c   1.000
_cell.angle_alpha   90.00
_cell.angle_beta   90.00
_cell.angle_gamma   90.00
#
_symmetry.space_group_name_H-M   'P 1'
#
loop_
_entity.id
_entity.type
_entity.pdbx_description
1 polymer ?
#
loop_
_entity_poly.entity_id
_entity_poly.type
_entity_poly.pdbx_seq_one_letter_code
_entity_poly.pdbx_strand_id
1 'polypeptide(L)'
;MEDIFVREAWRRKEIGRMMMSAAAGQAARMGYRRVEWVVLDWNENASNFYKEMGAEVLPMWRICRLSGESLDKYDGGGGRE
;
A
#
# COMPACT_ATOMS: atom_id res chain seq x y z
N MET A 1 4.93 -0.75 -1.99
CA MET A 1 4.33 -1.91 -2.69
C MET A 1 2.97 -1.47 -3.20
N GLU A 2 2.62 -1.75 -4.45
CA GLU A 2 1.37 -1.24 -5.03
C GLU A 2 0.18 -2.16 -4.72
N ASP A 3 0.16 -3.40 -5.23
CA ASP A 3 -0.97 -4.31 -5.03
C ASP A 3 -0.55 -5.75 -4.73
N ILE A 4 -1.31 -6.39 -3.84
CA ILE A 4 -1.30 -7.85 -3.67
C ILE A 4 -2.72 -8.36 -3.74
N PHE A 5 -2.94 -9.32 -4.65
CA PHE A 5 -4.20 -10.00 -4.80
C PHE A 5 -4.00 -11.51 -4.88
N VAL A 6 -4.68 -12.25 -4.01
CA VAL A 6 -4.76 -13.70 -4.08
C VAL A 6 -6.14 -14.08 -4.61
N ARG A 7 -6.14 -14.75 -5.77
CA ARG A 7 -7.34 -15.33 -6.39
C ARG A 7 -8.09 -16.21 -5.38
N GLU A 8 -9.41 -16.17 -5.42
CA GLU A 8 -10.26 -16.76 -4.39
C GLU A 8 -9.97 -18.25 -4.12
N ALA A 9 -9.84 -19.05 -5.17
CA ALA A 9 -9.50 -20.47 -5.09
C ALA A 9 -8.17 -20.78 -4.36
N TRP A 10 -7.33 -19.76 -4.18
CA TRP A 10 -5.99 -19.86 -3.60
C TRP A 10 -5.87 -19.15 -2.24
N ARG A 11 -6.95 -18.58 -1.71
CA ARG A 11 -6.96 -17.92 -0.39
C ARG A 11 -6.84 -18.95 0.74
N ARG A 12 -6.48 -18.48 1.94
CA ARG A 12 -6.27 -19.29 3.15
C ARG A 12 -5.17 -20.37 3.05
N LYS A 13 -4.33 -20.28 2.02
CA LYS A 13 -3.14 -21.14 1.81
C LYS A 13 -1.83 -20.40 2.08
N GLU A 14 -1.88 -19.36 2.91
CA GLU A 14 -0.73 -18.52 3.29
C GLU A 14 0.00 -17.80 2.13
N ILE A 15 -0.51 -17.84 0.90
CA ILE A 15 0.17 -17.24 -0.26
C ILE A 15 0.40 -15.73 -0.08
N GLY A 16 -0.58 -15.01 0.50
CA GLY A 16 -0.41 -13.59 0.83
C GLY A 16 0.74 -13.33 1.80
N ARG A 17 0.89 -14.19 2.82
CA ARG A 17 2.01 -14.17 3.77
C ARG A 17 3.33 -14.41 3.05
N MET A 18 3.40 -15.44 2.22
CA MET A 18 4.61 -15.76 1.47
C MET A 18 5.06 -14.59 0.58
N MET A 19 4.13 -13.97 -0.16
CA MET A 19 4.45 -12.83 -1.04
C MET A 19 4.92 -11.61 -0.24
N MET A 20 4.20 -11.24 0.83
CA MET A 20 4.60 -10.12 1.70
C MET A 20 5.95 -10.36 2.37
N SER A 21 6.16 -11.55 2.94
CA SER A 21 7.43 -11.90 3.59
C SER A 21 8.59 -11.94 2.61
N ALA A 22 8.39 -12.40 1.37
CA ALA A 22 9.41 -12.39 0.34
C ALA A 22 9.82 -10.95 -0.02
N ALA A 23 8.84 -10.06 -0.22
CA ALA A 23 9.09 -8.65 -0.52
C ALA A 23 9.78 -7.92 0.64
N ALA A 24 9.29 -8.06 1.87
CA ALA A 24 9.88 -7.47 3.05
C ALA A 24 11.29 -8.01 3.33
N GLY A 25 11.49 -9.32 3.16
CA GLY A 25 12.80 -9.95 3.29
C GLY A 25 13.80 -9.47 2.25
N GLN A 26 13.37 -9.24 1.00
CA GLN A 26 14.23 -8.65 -0.02
C GLN A 26 14.62 -7.22 0.33
N ALA A 27 13.66 -6.40 0.77
CA ALA A 27 13.95 -5.02 1.18
C ALA A 27 14.96 -4.97 2.35
N ALA A 28 14.80 -5.85 3.34
CA ALA A 28 15.73 -5.98 4.45
C ALA A 28 17.14 -6.37 3.99
N ARG A 29 17.27 -7.37 3.08
CA ARG A 29 18.57 -7.78 2.51
C ARG A 29 19.27 -6.66 1.74
N MET A 30 18.51 -5.77 1.12
CA MET A 30 19.03 -4.61 0.39
C MET A 30 19.41 -3.44 1.31
N GLY A 31 19.22 -3.56 2.63
CA GLY A 31 19.49 -2.49 3.59
C GLY A 31 18.42 -1.40 3.64
N TYR A 32 17.26 -1.62 3.01
CA TYR A 32 16.14 -0.70 3.14
C TYR A 32 15.54 -0.77 4.54
N ARG A 33 15.05 0.37 5.03
CA ARG A 33 14.60 0.54 6.41
C ARG A 33 13.10 0.36 6.60
N ARG A 34 12.33 0.34 5.51
CA ARG A 34 10.86 0.29 5.57
C ARG A 34 10.26 -0.23 4.27
N VAL A 35 9.12 -0.90 4.41
CA VAL A 35 8.18 -1.19 3.32
C VAL A 35 6.85 -0.56 3.71
N GLU A 36 6.27 0.25 2.83
CA GLU A 36 4.96 0.88 3.01
C GLU A 36 3.98 0.39 1.95
N TRP A 37 2.73 0.24 2.40
CA TRP A 37 1.57 -0.08 1.59
C TRP A 37 0.32 0.45 2.28
N VAL A 38 -0.79 0.46 1.55
CA VAL A 38 -2.07 0.96 2.04
C VAL A 38 -3.02 -0.21 2.27
N VAL A 39 -3.87 -0.10 3.29
CA VAL A 39 -4.97 -1.02 3.55
C VAL A 39 -6.24 -0.20 3.73
N LEU A 40 -7.35 -0.67 3.16
CA LEU A 40 -8.64 -0.03 3.34
C LEU A 40 -9.11 -0.24 4.78
N ASP A 41 -9.69 0.81 5.37
CA ASP A 41 -10.14 0.85 6.76
C ASP A 41 -11.14 -0.26 7.11
N TRP A 42 -12.02 -0.58 6.18
CA TRP A 42 -13.02 -1.65 6.31
C TRP A 42 -12.44 -3.06 6.15
N ASN A 43 -11.20 -3.23 5.68
CA ASN A 43 -10.63 -4.56 5.45
C ASN A 43 -9.93 -5.09 6.71
N GLU A 44 -10.73 -5.39 7.73
CA GLU A 44 -10.25 -5.87 9.03
C GLU A 44 -9.38 -7.14 8.90
N ASN A 45 -9.75 -8.06 8.01
CA ASN A 45 -8.98 -9.27 7.76
C ASN A 45 -7.55 -8.97 7.29
N ALA A 46 -7.40 -8.04 6.34
CA ALA A 46 -6.07 -7.62 5.88
C ALA A 46 -5.33 -6.82 6.97
N SER A 47 -6.02 -5.91 7.67
CA SER A 47 -5.44 -5.12 8.76
C SER A 47 -4.87 -6.00 9.86
N ASN A 48 -5.62 -7.01 10.33
CA ASN A 48 -5.17 -7.96 11.34
C ASN A 48 -4.00 -8.82 10.84
N PHE A 49 -4.08 -9.31 9.61
CA PHE A 49 -2.99 -10.04 8.97
C PHE A 49 -1.68 -9.23 8.93
N TYR A 50 -1.73 -7.94 8.57
CA TYR A 50 -0.53 -7.09 8.56
C TYR A 50 0.01 -6.80 9.96
N LYS A 51 -0.86 -6.62 10.96
CA LYS A 51 -0.45 -6.47 12.36
C LYS A 51 0.24 -7.72 12.90
N GLU A 52 -0.28 -8.92 12.60
CA GLU A 52 0.35 -10.19 12.97
C GLU A 52 1.75 -10.35 12.35
N MET A 53 1.98 -9.75 11.17
CA MET A 53 3.28 -9.71 10.52
C MET A 53 4.25 -8.68 11.16
N GLY A 54 3.77 -7.85 12.10
CA GLY A 54 4.55 -6.81 12.77
C GLY A 54 4.47 -5.43 12.10
N ALA A 55 3.54 -5.22 11.16
CA ALA A 55 3.34 -3.91 10.55
C ALA A 55 2.58 -2.97 11.51
N GLU A 56 3.01 -1.72 11.58
CA GLU A 56 2.25 -0.65 12.23
C GLU A 56 1.19 -0.12 11.25
N VAL A 57 -0.08 -0.12 11.68
CA VAL A 57 -1.17 0.51 10.93
C VAL A 57 -1.32 1.95 11.44
N LEU A 58 -1.22 2.93 10.55
CA LEU A 58 -1.31 4.35 10.87
C LEU A 58 -2.72 4.91 10.55
N PRO A 59 -3.71 4.83 11.48
CA PRO A 59 -5.12 5.09 11.18
C PRO A 59 -5.42 6.57 10.88
N MET A 60 -4.57 7.49 11.34
CA MET A 60 -4.75 8.92 11.11
C MET A 60 -4.19 9.39 9.77
N TRP A 61 -3.40 8.56 9.09
CA TRP A 61 -2.83 8.93 7.79
C TRP A 61 -3.87 8.77 6.69
N ARG A 62 -3.99 9.80 5.84
CA ARG A 62 -4.92 9.84 4.72
C ARG A 62 -4.14 9.84 3.41
N ILE A 63 -4.64 9.07 2.44
CA ILE A 63 -4.14 9.13 1.07
C ILE A 63 -4.80 10.33 0.40
N CYS A 64 -4.01 11.32 -0.01
CA CYS A 64 -4.47 12.42 -0.84
C CYS A 64 -4.22 12.09 -2.31
N ARG A 65 -5.18 12.40 -3.18
CA ARG A 65 -5.04 12.23 -4.63
C ARG A 65 -5.58 13.48 -5.34
N LEU A 66 -4.76 14.02 -6.24
CA LEU A 66 -5.14 15.04 -7.21
C LEU A 66 -5.01 14.43 -8.60
N SER A 67 -6.06 14.47 -9.42
CA SER A 67 -6.11 13.80 -10.71
C SER A 67 -7.10 14.44 -11.69
N GLY A 68 -6.92 14.19 -12.98
CA GLY A 68 -7.80 14.68 -14.06
C GLY A 68 -7.84 16.21 -14.12
N GLU A 69 -9.01 16.76 -14.46
CA GLU A 69 -9.22 18.20 -14.64
C GLU A 69 -8.77 19.06 -13.44
N SER A 70 -8.81 18.52 -12.21
CA SER A 70 -8.33 19.24 -11.02
C SER A 70 -6.81 19.40 -10.98
N LEU A 71 -6.07 18.45 -11.57
CA LEU A 71 -4.62 18.53 -11.73
C LEU A 71 -4.25 19.42 -12.93
N ASP A 72 -5.00 19.33 -14.02
CA ASP A 72 -4.74 20.08 -15.27
C ASP A 72 -4.78 21.60 -15.05
N LYS A 73 -5.54 22.07 -14.05
CA LYS A 73 -5.57 23.49 -13.62
C LYS A 73 -4.19 24.04 -13.21
N TYR A 74 -3.20 23.18 -12.96
CA TYR A 74 -1.86 23.55 -12.54
C TYR A 74 -0.79 23.41 -13.65
N ASP A 75 -1.16 23.06 -14.90
CA ASP A 75 -0.24 22.83 -16.03
C ASP A 75 0.45 24.11 -16.57
N GLY A 76 0.40 25.23 -15.84
CA GLY A 76 1.17 26.44 -16.15
C GLY A 76 0.79 27.18 -17.44
N GLY A 77 -0.24 26.73 -18.16
CA GLY A 77 -0.72 27.35 -19.41
C GLY A 77 -1.51 28.66 -19.26
N GLY A 78 -1.59 29.25 -18.07
CA GLY A 78 -2.42 30.43 -17.81
C GLY A 78 -1.76 31.45 -16.89
N GLY A 79 -1.08 32.43 -17.50
CA GLY A 79 -0.98 33.82 -17.06
C GLY A 79 -0.47 34.10 -15.64
N ARG A 80 0.79 34.56 -15.56
CA ARG A 80 1.12 35.64 -14.61
C ARG A 80 0.30 36.87 -15.00
N GLU A 81 -0.52 37.37 -14.09
CA GLU A 81 -0.81 38.80 -13.95
C GLU A 81 -0.22 39.28 -12.62
#